data_AF-A0A0R3U922-F1
#
_entry.id   AF-A0A0R3U922-F1
#
_cell.length_a   1.000
_cell.length_b   1.000
_cell.length_c   1.000
_cell.angle_alpha   90.00
_cell.angle_beta   90.00
_cell.angle_gamma   90.00
#
_symmetry.space_group_name_H-M   'P 1'
#
loop_
_entity.id
_entity.type
_entity.pdbx_description
1 polymer ?
#
loop_
_entity_poly.entity_id
_entity_poly.type
_entity_poly.pdbx_seq_one_letter_code
_entity_poly.pdbx_strand_id
1 'polypeptide(L)'
;MWSEVEYSSCDLFAASYLLTFLGPDSTEPRWHGYAYACLMFSVAVIQTIVFHQYFRTQTLIGMDIRTILISAVYRKSLRLSSAARCESTTGEITNLMSIDAQRFCALMLNIHTLWSAPLEITVAIYLLWGELGPSVLAGIAILLVMIPINVFVARKSKILQVRSTVLTMSTCTKFVSVLAGRYVSFSHSRNV
;
A
#
# COMPACT_ATOMS: atom_id res chain seq x y z
N MET A 1 -6.20 -0.23 11.58
CA MET A 1 -7.46 0.31 12.14
C MET A 1 -7.42 0.72 13.61
N TRP A 2 -7.49 -0.21 14.58
CA TRP A 2 -7.57 0.17 16.01
C TRP A 2 -6.36 1.01 16.43
N SER A 3 -5.16 0.59 16.03
CA SER A 3 -3.94 1.40 16.17
C SER A 3 -4.08 2.76 15.47
N GLU A 4 -4.34 2.87 14.17
CA GLU A 4 -4.44 4.19 13.50
C GLU A 4 -5.48 5.15 14.10
N VAL A 5 -6.63 4.65 14.56
CA VAL A 5 -7.66 5.47 15.22
C VAL A 5 -7.24 5.86 16.64
N GLU A 6 -6.64 4.95 17.42
CA GLU A 6 -6.01 5.29 18.69
C GLU A 6 -4.87 6.29 18.51
N TYR A 7 -4.11 6.23 17.42
CA TYR A 7 -2.97 7.10 17.14
C TYR A 7 -3.47 8.51 16.83
N SER A 8 -4.40 8.63 15.89
CA SER A 8 -5.00 9.91 15.53
C SER A 8 -5.75 10.54 16.70
N SER A 9 -6.41 9.73 17.53
CA SER A 9 -7.07 10.20 18.75
C SER A 9 -6.05 10.63 19.82
N CYS A 10 -5.01 9.84 20.08
CA CYS A 10 -3.96 10.18 21.05
C CYS A 10 -3.22 11.47 20.66
N ASP A 11 -2.94 11.65 19.37
CA ASP A 11 -2.28 12.85 18.86
C ASP A 11 -3.18 14.09 19.00
N LEU A 12 -4.49 13.95 18.72
CA LEU A 12 -5.46 15.03 18.95
C LEU A 12 -5.57 15.41 20.43
N PHE A 13 -5.65 14.40 21.32
CA PHE A 13 -5.73 14.62 22.76
C PHE A 13 -4.44 15.25 23.31
N ALA A 14 -3.28 14.78 22.87
CA ALA A 14 -1.99 15.34 23.27
C ALA A 14 -1.83 16.79 22.78
N ALA A 15 -2.26 17.10 21.55
CA ALA A 15 -2.28 18.46 21.03
C ALA A 15 -3.26 19.37 21.79
N SER A 16 -4.47 18.89 22.09
CA SER A 16 -5.47 19.64 22.86
C SER A 16 -4.99 19.97 24.28
N TYR A 17 -4.31 19.02 24.94
CA TYR A 17 -3.72 19.23 26.27
C TYR A 17 -2.58 20.25 26.24
N LEU A 18 -1.71 20.20 25.23
CA LEU A 18 -0.61 21.14 25.08
C LEU A 18 -1.12 22.56 24.76
N LEU A 19 -2.18 22.69 23.94
CA LEU A 19 -2.83 23.97 23.66
C LEU A 19 -3.49 24.58 24.89
N THR A 20 -4.06 23.75 25.78
CA THR A 20 -4.65 24.21 27.05
C THR A 20 -3.56 24.72 28.01
N PHE A 21 -2.40 24.07 28.05
CA PHE A 21 -1.25 24.51 28.86
C PHE A 21 -0.64 25.82 28.34
N LEU A 22 -0.59 26.03 27.02
CA LEU A 22 -0.06 27.24 26.38
C LEU A 22 -1.08 28.40 26.33
N GLY A 23 -2.31 28.18 26.81
CA GLY A 23 -3.35 29.20 26.87
C GLY A 23 -2.98 30.36 27.81
N PRO A 24 -3.42 31.60 27.50
CA PRO A 24 -3.02 32.81 28.23
C PRO A 24 -3.41 32.85 29.72
N ASP A 25 -4.26 31.94 30.19
CA ASP A 25 -4.77 31.87 31.57
C ASP A 25 -4.05 30.84 32.47
N SER A 26 -3.00 30.15 31.99
CA SER A 26 -2.32 29.09 32.75
C SER A 26 -1.34 29.65 33.79
N THR A 27 -1.81 29.85 35.03
CA THR A 27 -0.94 30.10 36.20
C THR A 27 -0.39 28.77 36.75
N GLU A 28 0.12 27.90 35.87
CA GLU A 28 0.60 26.57 36.24
C GLU A 28 2.12 26.52 36.44
N PRO A 29 2.61 25.78 37.47
CA PRO A 29 4.03 25.71 37.74
C PRO A 29 4.79 24.94 36.65
N ARG A 30 5.97 25.45 36.30
CA ARG A 30 6.81 25.02 35.14
C ARG A 30 7.10 23.51 35.05
N TRP A 31 7.00 22.78 36.17
CA TRP A 31 7.25 21.33 36.20
C TRP A 31 6.19 20.52 35.43
N HIS A 32 4.95 21.02 35.33
CA HIS A 32 3.90 20.38 34.55
C HIS A 32 4.27 20.32 33.06
N GLY A 33 4.87 21.40 32.52
CA GLY A 33 5.34 21.43 31.14
C GLY A 33 6.39 20.34 30.85
N TYR A 34 7.35 20.15 31.77
CA TYR A 34 8.34 19.07 31.65
C TYR A 34 7.69 17.68 31.77
N ALA A 35 6.71 17.51 32.66
CA ALA A 35 5.98 16.25 32.80
C ALA A 35 5.18 15.90 31.53
N TYR A 36 4.48 16.87 30.94
CA TYR A 36 3.75 16.67 29.69
C TYR A 36 4.68 16.38 28.51
N ALA A 37 5.82 17.08 28.41
CA ALA A 37 6.82 16.81 27.38
C ALA A 37 7.38 15.37 27.48
N CYS A 38 7.69 14.90 28.69
CA CYS A 38 8.12 13.52 28.94
C CYS A 38 7.02 12.50 28.62
N LEU A 39 5.76 12.81 28.95
CA LEU A 39 4.62 11.94 28.66
C LEU A 39 4.37 11.82 27.14
N MET A 40 4.38 12.95 26.41
CA MET A 40 4.26 12.96 24.95
C MET A 40 5.40 12.19 24.28
N PHE A 41 6.63 12.37 24.75
CA PHE A 41 7.78 11.60 24.25
C PHE A 41 7.60 10.10 24.47
N SER A 42 7.15 9.70 25.66
CA SER A 42 6.91 8.30 26.00
C SER A 42 5.79 7.69 25.12
N VAL A 43 4.70 8.42 24.92
CA VAL A 43 3.60 8.02 24.03
C VAL A 43 4.12 7.84 22.61
N ALA A 44 4.89 8.80 22.07
CA ALA A 44 5.45 8.72 20.72
C ALA A 44 6.40 7.51 20.53
N VAL A 45 7.21 7.18 21.54
CA VAL A 45 8.08 6.00 21.50
C VAL A 45 7.27 4.72 21.49
N ILE A 46 6.29 4.58 22.39
CA ILE A 46 5.41 3.39 22.45
C ILE A 46 4.65 3.24 21.12
N GLN A 47 4.10 4.34 20.62
CA GLN A 47 3.39 4.43 19.34
C GLN A 47 4.26 3.90 18.19
N THR A 48 5.51 4.34 18.11
CA THR A 48 6.47 3.90 17.08
C THR A 48 6.73 2.39 17.16
N ILE A 49 6.95 1.87 18.37
CA ILE A 49 7.22 0.43 18.59
C ILE A 49 6.02 -0.42 18.19
N VAL A 50 4.81 -0.04 18.63
CA VAL A 50 3.57 -0.76 18.30
C VAL A 50 3.33 -0.74 16.80
N PHE A 51 3.56 0.39 16.13
CA PHE A 51 3.40 0.51 14.68
C PHE A 51 4.35 -0.43 13.94
N HIS A 52 5.61 -0.46 14.36
CA HIS A 52 6.62 -1.31 13.76
C HIS A 52 6.32 -2.80 13.97
N GLN A 53 5.85 -3.16 15.17
CA GLN A 53 5.45 -4.54 15.49
C GLN A 53 4.21 -4.98 14.70
N TYR A 54 3.24 -4.08 14.51
CA TYR A 54 2.08 -4.31 13.67
C TYR A 54 2.50 -4.53 12.21
N PHE A 55 3.32 -3.65 11.65
CA PHE A 55 3.82 -3.77 10.28
C PHE A 55 4.61 -5.07 10.06
N ARG A 56 5.42 -5.44 11.05
CA ARG A 56 6.16 -6.72 11.04
C ARG A 56 5.21 -7.91 11.02
N THR A 57 4.20 -7.93 11.89
CA THR A 57 3.19 -9.00 11.94
C THR A 57 2.47 -9.13 10.61
N GLN A 58 2.03 -8.01 10.02
CA GLN A 58 1.37 -8.04 8.72
C GLN A 58 2.28 -8.59 7.61
N THR A 59 3.55 -8.17 7.58
CA THR A 59 4.52 -8.66 6.59
C THR A 59 4.76 -10.17 6.73
N LEU A 60 4.87 -10.68 7.96
CA LEU A 60 5.04 -12.11 8.23
C LEU A 60 3.83 -12.91 7.75
N ILE A 61 2.62 -12.48 8.12
CA ILE A 61 1.37 -13.12 7.68
C ILE A 61 1.30 -13.15 6.15
N GLY A 62 1.64 -12.03 5.49
CA GLY A 62 1.70 -11.95 4.03
C GLY A 62 2.67 -12.97 3.40
N MET A 63 3.86 -13.14 4.00
CA MET A 63 4.85 -14.11 3.55
C MET A 63 4.40 -15.56 3.76
N ASP A 64 3.74 -15.86 4.88
CA ASP A 64 3.21 -17.18 5.17
C ASP A 64 2.15 -17.58 4.15
N ILE A 65 1.21 -16.68 3.86
CA ILE A 65 0.18 -16.88 2.83
C ILE A 65 0.81 -17.14 1.46
N ARG A 66 1.83 -16.35 1.08
CA ARG A 66 2.55 -16.55 -0.18
C ARG A 66 3.18 -17.94 -0.26
N THR A 67 3.80 -18.39 0.82
CA THR A 67 4.48 -19.70 0.88
C THR A 67 3.48 -20.86 0.82
N ILE A 68 2.36 -20.75 1.53
CA ILE A 68 1.27 -21.72 1.49
C ILE A 68 0.67 -21.82 0.08
N LEU A 69 0.44 -20.68 -0.58
CA LEU A 69 -0.12 -20.65 -1.94
C LEU A 69 0.82 -21.32 -2.96
N ILE A 70 2.11 -20.94 -2.94
CA ILE A 70 3.12 -21.52 -3.85
C ILE A 70 3.24 -23.02 -3.62
N SER A 71 3.32 -23.48 -2.36
CA SER A 71 3.44 -24.90 -2.04
C SER A 71 2.19 -25.71 -2.43
N ALA A 72 0.99 -25.16 -2.24
CA ALA A 72 -0.26 -25.79 -2.67
C ALA A 72 -0.34 -25.95 -4.19
N VAL A 73 0.03 -24.91 -4.94
CA VAL A 73 0.08 -24.93 -6.42
C VAL A 73 1.13 -25.92 -6.91
N TYR A 74 2.32 -25.91 -6.32
CA TYR A 74 3.40 -26.85 -6.67
C TYR A 74 2.97 -28.31 -6.45
N ARG A 75 2.29 -28.60 -5.32
CA ARG A 75 1.77 -29.94 -5.05
C ARG A 75 0.66 -30.35 -6.03
N LYS A 76 -0.16 -29.39 -6.49
CA LYS A 76 -1.19 -29.64 -7.51
C LYS A 76 -0.58 -29.87 -8.89
N SER A 77 0.44 -29.10 -9.28
CA SER A 77 1.11 -29.22 -10.57
C SER A 77 1.86 -30.55 -10.72
N LEU A 78 2.40 -31.10 -9.63
CA LEU A 78 3.00 -32.45 -9.61
C LEU A 78 1.97 -33.59 -9.76
N ARG A 79 0.69 -33.34 -9.47
CA ARG A 79 -0.40 -34.32 -9.60
C ARG A 79 -1.18 -34.21 -10.91
N LEU A 80 -0.83 -33.26 -11.78
CA LEU A 80 -1.50 -33.06 -13.07
C LEU A 80 -1.04 -34.09 -14.11
N SER A 81 -2.00 -34.61 -14.86
CA SER A 81 -1.81 -35.59 -15.94
C SER A 81 -0.85 -35.09 -17.03
N SER A 82 -0.17 -36.02 -17.71
CA SER A 82 0.76 -35.72 -18.80
C SER A 82 0.15 -34.89 -19.94
N ALA A 83 -1.18 -34.96 -20.15
CA ALA A 83 -1.88 -34.17 -21.14
C ALA A 83 -1.90 -32.66 -20.82
N ALA A 84 -2.13 -32.30 -19.54
CA ALA A 84 -2.11 -30.91 -19.09
C ALA A 84 -0.69 -30.32 -19.03
N ARG A 85 0.32 -31.18 -18.89
CA ARG A 85 1.75 -30.81 -18.87
C ARG A 85 2.30 -30.46 -20.26
N CYS A 86 1.54 -30.76 -21.32
CA CYS A 86 1.88 -30.44 -22.70
C CYS A 86 1.47 -29.01 -23.09
N GLU A 87 0.54 -28.39 -22.35
CA GLU A 87 0.00 -27.05 -22.62
C GLU A 87 0.70 -25.95 -21.80
N SER A 88 1.25 -26.29 -20.62
CA SER A 88 2.09 -25.40 -19.83
C SER A 88 3.07 -26.23 -18.99
N THR A 89 4.36 -25.89 -19.04
CA THR A 89 5.35 -26.62 -18.24
C THR A 89 5.14 -26.37 -16.75
N THR A 90 5.47 -27.34 -15.90
CA THR A 90 5.40 -27.19 -14.43
C THR A 90 6.18 -25.94 -13.94
N GLY A 91 7.26 -25.57 -14.62
CA GLY A 91 8.06 -24.37 -14.35
C GLY A 91 7.40 -23.05 -14.78
N GLU A 92 6.68 -23.02 -15.90
CA GLU A 92 5.88 -21.84 -16.29
C GLU A 92 4.74 -21.59 -15.32
N ILE A 93 4.02 -22.65 -14.92
CA ILE A 93 2.89 -22.53 -13.99
C ILE A 93 3.36 -21.95 -12.65
N THR A 94 4.49 -22.42 -12.12
CA THR A 94 5.03 -21.93 -10.85
C THR A 94 5.61 -20.52 -10.96
N ASN A 95 6.22 -20.16 -12.08
CA ASN A 95 6.73 -18.81 -12.33
C ASN A 95 5.59 -17.78 -12.45
N LEU A 96 4.57 -18.09 -13.25
CA LEU A 96 3.37 -17.27 -13.40
C LEU A 96 2.67 -17.10 -12.04
N MET A 97 2.50 -18.20 -11.29
CA MET A 97 1.91 -18.17 -9.95
C MET A 97 2.74 -17.43 -8.92
N SER A 98 4.07 -17.38 -9.04
CA SER A 98 4.91 -16.60 -8.12
C SER A 98 4.61 -15.10 -8.22
N ILE A 99 4.38 -14.60 -9.44
CA ILE A 99 3.99 -13.21 -9.70
C ILE A 99 2.58 -12.92 -9.19
N ASP A 100 1.63 -13.82 -9.44
CA ASP A 100 0.26 -13.64 -8.99
C ASP A 100 0.12 -13.78 -7.47
N ALA A 101 0.84 -14.72 -6.85
CA ALA A 101 0.93 -14.87 -5.39
C ALA A 101 1.47 -13.60 -4.72
N GLN A 102 2.46 -12.94 -5.34
CA GLN A 102 2.97 -11.66 -4.84
C GLN A 102 1.91 -10.56 -4.91
N ARG A 103 1.12 -10.51 -5.99
CA ARG A 103 -0.01 -9.58 -6.11
C ARG A 103 -1.11 -9.86 -5.10
N PHE A 104 -1.46 -11.13 -4.89
CA PHE A 104 -2.45 -11.54 -3.88
C PHE A 104 -2.01 -11.19 -2.47
N CYS A 105 -0.75 -11.44 -2.12
CA CYS A 105 -0.17 -11.03 -0.85
C CYS A 105 -0.30 -9.51 -0.64
N ALA A 106 0.08 -8.72 -1.64
CA ALA A 106 -0.07 -7.26 -1.60
C ALA A 106 -1.55 -6.83 -1.47
N LEU A 107 -2.47 -7.47 -2.19
CA LEU A 107 -3.91 -7.19 -2.07
C LEU A 107 -4.41 -7.51 -0.67
N MET A 108 -3.99 -8.62 -0.07
CA MET A 108 -4.45 -9.06 1.24
C MET A 108 -3.97 -8.12 2.36
N LEU A 109 -2.76 -7.57 2.22
CA LEU A 109 -2.28 -6.47 3.07
C LEU A 109 -3.11 -5.19 2.87
N ASN A 110 -3.39 -4.81 1.62
CA ASN A 110 -4.17 -3.62 1.30
C ASN A 110 -5.66 -3.73 1.68
N ILE A 111 -6.24 -4.93 1.72
CA ILE A 111 -7.63 -5.13 2.13
C ILE A 111 -7.81 -4.59 3.54
N HIS A 112 -6.85 -4.83 4.45
CA HIS A 112 -6.96 -4.35 5.82
C HIS A 112 -7.07 -2.83 5.89
N THR A 113 -6.26 -2.12 5.11
CA THR A 113 -6.34 -0.66 4.95
C THR A 113 -7.63 -0.22 4.27
N LEU A 114 -8.11 -0.98 3.27
CA LEU A 114 -9.28 -0.63 2.47
C LEU A 114 -10.57 -0.54 3.30
N TRP A 115 -10.81 -1.48 4.22
CA TRP A 115 -11.97 -1.42 5.12
C TRP A 115 -11.75 -0.53 6.34
N SER A 116 -10.49 -0.26 6.71
CA SER A 116 -10.14 0.67 7.78
C SER A 116 -10.39 2.13 7.43
N ALA A 117 -10.01 2.55 6.21
CA ALA A 117 -10.13 3.92 5.74
C ALA A 117 -11.53 4.55 5.89
N PRO A 118 -12.65 3.88 5.50
CA PRO A 118 -13.98 4.48 5.69
C PRO A 118 -14.38 4.61 7.16
N LEU A 119 -13.94 3.69 8.02
CA LEU A 119 -14.22 3.77 9.45
C LEU A 119 -13.47 4.93 10.10
N GLU A 120 -12.22 5.15 9.71
CA GLU A 120 -11.41 6.31 10.13
C GLU A 120 -12.09 7.64 9.76
N ILE A 121 -12.52 7.79 8.50
CA ILE A 121 -13.23 8.99 8.03
C ILE A 121 -14.51 9.23 8.84
N THR A 122 -15.24 8.16 9.17
CA THR A 122 -16.48 8.26 9.95
C THR A 122 -16.22 8.78 11.36
N VAL A 123 -15.20 8.23 12.04
CA VAL A 123 -14.82 8.67 13.40
C VAL A 123 -14.29 10.10 13.39
N ALA A 124 -13.47 10.46 12.40
CA ALA A 124 -12.95 11.82 12.25
C ALA A 124 -14.08 12.85 12.08
N ILE A 125 -15.07 12.56 11.23
CA ILE A 125 -16.23 13.44 11.03
C ILE A 125 -17.05 13.56 12.32
N TYR A 126 -17.22 12.47 13.08
CA TYR A 126 -17.95 12.48 14.34
C TYR A 126 -17.27 13.38 15.39
N LEU A 127 -15.95 13.28 15.55
CA LEU A 127 -15.17 14.15 16.42
C LEU A 127 -15.24 15.62 15.99
N LEU A 128 -15.07 15.88 14.68
CA LEU A 128 -15.09 17.24 14.14
C LEU A 128 -16.45 17.92 14.32
N TRP A 129 -17.53 17.14 14.24
CA TRP A 129 -18.88 17.64 14.46
C TRP A 129 -19.08 18.13 15.91
N GLY A 130 -18.43 17.49 16.87
CA GLY A 130 -18.45 17.91 18.29
C GLY A 130 -17.79 19.27 18.52
N GLU A 131 -16.68 19.55 17.83
CA GLU A 131 -15.89 20.77 18.03
C GLU A 131 -16.37 21.97 17.17
N LEU A 132 -16.77 21.73 15.91
CA LEU A 132 -17.08 22.81 14.95
C LEU A 132 -18.58 22.91 14.58
N GLY A 133 -19.41 21.96 14.99
CA GLY A 133 -20.83 21.93 14.66
C GLY A 133 -21.11 21.85 13.15
N PRO A 134 -22.15 22.53 12.60
CA PRO A 134 -22.57 22.37 11.21
C PRO A 134 -21.55 22.89 10.18
N SER A 135 -20.52 23.64 10.58
CA SER A 135 -19.45 24.12 9.69
C SER A 135 -18.69 22.98 9.00
N VAL A 136 -18.69 21.78 9.57
CA VAL A 136 -18.04 20.57 9.02
C VAL A 136 -18.60 20.18 7.64
N LEU A 137 -19.85 20.51 7.34
CA LEU A 137 -20.50 20.22 6.05
C LEU A 137 -19.75 20.84 4.86
N ALA A 138 -19.18 22.04 5.03
CA ALA A 138 -18.39 22.69 3.98
C ALA A 138 -17.08 21.93 3.69
N GLY A 139 -16.41 21.40 4.73
CA GLY A 139 -15.22 20.57 4.58
C GLY A 139 -15.52 19.25 3.88
N ILE A 140 -16.63 18.59 4.24
CA ILE A 140 -17.10 17.37 3.57
C ILE A 140 -17.40 17.63 2.09
N ALA A 141 -18.03 18.75 1.74
CA ALA A 141 -18.31 19.11 0.36
C ALA A 141 -17.03 19.22 -0.49
N ILE A 142 -15.97 19.83 0.05
CA ILE A 142 -14.67 19.93 -0.64
C ILE A 142 -14.02 18.55 -0.78
N LEU A 143 -14.05 17.72 0.26
CA LEU A 143 -13.55 16.34 0.22
C LEU A 143 -14.25 15.52 -0.86
N LEU A 144 -15.58 15.62 -0.96
CA LEU A 144 -16.37 14.94 -1.99
C LEU A 144 -16.02 15.40 -3.41
N VAL A 145 -15.69 16.68 -3.62
CA VAL A 145 -15.21 17.20 -4.91
C VAL A 145 -13.78 16.76 -5.22
N MET A 146 -12.95 16.54 -4.21
CA MET A 146 -11.59 16.01 -4.40
C MET A 146 -11.58 14.55 -4.87
N ILE A 147 -12.56 13.73 -4.47
CA ILE A 147 -12.67 12.32 -4.91
C ILE A 147 -12.68 12.18 -6.45
N PRO A 148 -13.60 12.82 -7.21
CA PRO A 148 -13.64 12.68 -8.66
C PRO A 148 -12.39 13.26 -9.34
N ILE A 149 -11.80 14.33 -8.79
CA ILE A 149 -10.54 14.89 -9.29
C ILE A 149 -9.43 13.85 -9.15
N ASN A 150 -9.28 13.25 -7.98
CA ASN A 150 -8.30 12.20 -7.71
C ASN A 150 -8.51 10.99 -8.62
N VAL A 151 -9.75 10.55 -8.84
CA VAL A 151 -10.07 9.46 -9.77
C VAL A 151 -9.70 9.82 -11.21
N PHE A 152 -9.97 11.05 -11.66
CA PHE A 152 -9.61 11.51 -13.00
C PHE A 152 -8.09 11.52 -13.19
N VAL A 153 -7.35 12.07 -12.23
CA VAL A 153 -5.88 12.10 -12.23
C VAL A 153 -5.33 10.67 -12.21
N ALA A 154 -5.83 9.79 -11.34
CA ALA A 154 -5.39 8.40 -11.26
C ALA A 154 -5.62 7.63 -12.58
N ARG A 155 -6.77 7.86 -13.24
CA ARG A 155 -7.05 7.29 -14.57
C ARG A 155 -6.03 7.76 -15.61
N LYS A 156 -5.71 9.05 -15.64
CA LYS A 156 -4.69 9.59 -16.56
C LYS A 156 -3.31 9.01 -16.27
N SER A 157 -2.91 8.93 -15.00
CA SER A 157 -1.65 8.31 -14.58
C SER A 157 -1.57 6.85 -15.02
N LYS A 158 -2.64 6.07 -14.86
CA LYS A 158 -2.69 4.67 -15.33
C LYS A 158 -2.54 4.55 -16.85
N ILE A 159 -3.21 5.41 -17.62
CA ILE A 159 -3.07 5.43 -19.09
C ILE A 159 -1.63 5.74 -19.50
N LEU A 160 -0.99 6.70 -18.84
CA LEU A 160 0.41 7.04 -19.08
C LEU A 160 1.33 5.86 -18.74
N GLN A 161 1.09 5.19 -17.62
CA GLN A 161 1.87 4.03 -17.20
C GLN A 161 1.79 2.87 -18.21
N VAL A 162 0.59 2.58 -18.73
CA VAL A 162 0.39 1.59 -19.79
C VAL A 162 1.13 1.99 -21.08
N ARG A 163 1.05 3.26 -21.48
CA ARG A 163 1.78 3.77 -22.66
C ARG A 163 3.29 3.59 -22.49
N SER A 164 3.84 3.90 -21.32
CA SER A 164 5.26 3.68 -21.02
C SER A 164 5.64 2.20 -21.16
N THR A 165 4.86 1.27 -20.61
CA THR A 165 5.12 -0.17 -20.74
C THR A 165 5.05 -0.66 -22.19
N VAL A 166 4.08 -0.19 -22.97
CA VAL A 166 3.93 -0.56 -24.39
C VAL A 166 5.07 -0.02 -25.26
N LEU A 167 5.54 1.20 -25.00
CA LEU A 167 6.69 1.78 -25.69
C LEU A 167 7.98 1.01 -25.41
N THR A 168 8.20 0.61 -24.15
CA THR A 168 9.32 -0.26 -23.78
C THR A 168 9.25 -1.59 -24.53
N MET A 169 8.08 -2.24 -24.57
CA MET A 169 7.88 -3.49 -25.32
C MET A 169 8.19 -3.33 -26.81
N SER A 170 7.68 -2.27 -27.44
CA SER A 170 7.91 -1.97 -28.87
C SER A 170 9.38 -1.74 -29.18
N THR A 171 10.12 -1.10 -28.27
CA THR A 171 11.56 -0.86 -28.40
C THR A 171 12.35 -2.17 -28.34
N CYS A 172 12.03 -3.04 -27.39
CA CYS A 172 12.62 -4.38 -27.29
C CYS A 172 12.36 -5.22 -28.55
N THR A 173 11.13 -5.20 -29.09
CA THR A 173 10.79 -5.93 -30.32
C THR A 173 11.61 -5.46 -31.52
N LYS A 174 11.74 -4.14 -31.70
CA LYS A 174 12.57 -3.58 -32.79
C LYS A 174 14.02 -4.03 -32.65
N PHE A 175 14.58 -3.96 -31.44
CA PHE A 175 15.95 -4.40 -31.19
C PHE A 175 16.16 -5.88 -31.53
N VAL A 176 15.24 -6.76 -31.12
CA VAL A 176 15.28 -8.20 -31.45
C VAL A 176 15.24 -8.43 -32.97
N SER A 177 14.37 -7.73 -33.69
CA SER A 177 14.26 -7.89 -35.15
C SER A 177 15.53 -7.49 -35.90
N VAL A 178 16.22 -6.43 -35.44
CA VAL A 178 17.50 -5.97 -36.02
C VAL A 178 18.60 -6.99 -35.78
N LEU A 179 18.67 -7.56 -34.57
CA LEU A 179 19.65 -8.60 -34.25
C LEU A 179 19.42 -9.87 -35.07
N ALA A 180 18.16 -10.31 -35.20
CA ALA A 180 17.81 -11.46 -36.03
C ALA A 180 18.20 -11.23 -37.50
N GLY A 181 17.93 -10.05 -38.05
CA GLY A 181 18.33 -9.69 -39.42
C GLY A 181 19.85 -9.70 -39.61
N ARG A 182 20.62 -9.16 -38.66
CA ARG A 182 22.09 -9.22 -38.69
C ARG A 182 22.63 -10.65 -38.57
N TYR A 183 22.03 -11.48 -37.71
CA TYR A 183 22.43 -12.87 -37.55
C TYR A 183 22.22 -13.67 -38.83
N VAL A 184 21.06 -13.52 -39.48
CA VAL A 184 20.75 -14.18 -40.77
C VAL A 184 21.72 -13.72 -41.87
N SER A 185 21.98 -12.41 -41.97
CA SER A 185 22.94 -11.88 -42.95
C SER A 185 24.37 -12.41 -42.74
N PHE A 186 24.79 -12.58 -41.49
CA PHE A 186 26.10 -13.12 -41.16
C PHE A 186 26.20 -14.63 -41.36
N SER A 187 25.12 -15.37 -41.09
CA SER A 187 25.00 -16.81 -41.41
C SER A 187 25.11 -17.05 -42.92
N HIS A 188 24.47 -16.21 -43.73
CA HIS A 188 24.53 -16.35 -45.18
C HIS A 188 25.94 -16.07 -45.69
N SER A 189 26.60 -15.02 -45.20
CA SER A 189 27.99 -14.67 -45.56
C SER A 189 29.05 -15.69 -45.12
N ARG A 190 28.71 -16.68 -44.29
CA ARG A 190 29.64 -17.71 -43.81
C ARG A 190 29.45 -19.07 -44.52
N ASN A 191 28.37 -19.22 -45.29
CA ASN A 191 28.04 -20.42 -46.07
C ASN A 191 28.28 -20.22 -47.58
N VAL A 192 28.89 -19.10 -47.98
CA VAL A 192 29.44 -18.80 -49.31
C VAL A 192 30.94 -18.57 -49.16
#